data_AF-A6LJL1-F1
#
_entry.id   AF-A6LJL1-F1
#
_cell.length_a   1.000
_cell.length_b   1.000
_cell.length_c   1.000
_cell.angle_alpha   90.00
_cell.angle_beta   90.00
_cell.angle_gamma   90.00
#
_symmetry.space_group_name_H-M   'P 1'
#
loop_
_entity.id
_entity.type
_entity.pdbx_description
1 polymer ?
#
loop_
_entity_poly.entity_id
_entity_poly.type
_entity_poly.pdbx_seq_one_letter_code
_entity_poly.pdbx_strand_id
1 'polypeptide(L)'
;MKKLLVIFIVLFSIFTFAEIYSIKIGDTLLGTSVLFENNNIFTTKTEIDYGVLYTIDSTTVFNENLFENYTVSFTVDGSYTGQIVGNYDGKVANFVFETLQSSYTYSLNSRDLIILDNNFVLSHLKRLLEFPAPYFKVVVPQLLFNPSKTGYAVGEATLKKKGDTFELVFRNERIRIKYKEGKILEIEYPGYVTVELID
;
A
#
# COMPACT_ATOMS: atom_id res chain seq x y z
N MET A 1 10.58 -39.81 24.20
CA MET A 1 10.10 -39.55 22.82
C MET A 1 8.90 -38.59 22.73
N LYS A 2 8.14 -38.30 23.80
CA LYS A 2 7.01 -37.34 23.77
C LYS A 2 7.39 -35.85 23.73
N LYS A 3 8.62 -35.47 24.09
CA LYS A 3 9.07 -34.06 24.11
C LYS A 3 9.61 -33.54 22.77
N LEU A 4 10.00 -34.43 21.85
CA LEU A 4 10.46 -34.03 20.50
C LEU A 4 9.30 -33.73 19.54
N LEU A 5 8.12 -34.34 19.77
CA LEU A 5 6.95 -34.13 18.92
C LEU A 5 6.32 -32.73 19.12
N VAL A 6 6.47 -32.14 20.30
CA VAL A 6 5.95 -30.79 20.60
C VAL A 6 6.79 -29.71 19.91
N ILE A 7 8.09 -29.94 19.71
CA ILE A 7 8.99 -28.97 19.05
C ILE A 7 8.74 -28.94 17.53
N PHE A 8 8.36 -30.07 16.92
CA PHE A 8 8.03 -30.11 15.49
C PHE A 8 6.68 -29.48 15.13
N ILE A 9 5.76 -29.35 16.11
CA ILE A 9 4.45 -28.70 15.91
C ILE A 9 4.55 -27.18 16.07
N VAL A 10 5.50 -26.67 16.86
CA VAL A 10 5.72 -25.22 17.03
C VAL A 10 6.46 -24.59 15.83
N LEU A 11 7.19 -25.39 15.05
CA LEU A 11 7.90 -24.91 13.85
C LEU A 11 7.00 -24.79 12.60
N PHE A 12 5.76 -25.26 12.65
CA PHE A 12 4.79 -25.18 11.54
C PHE A 12 3.77 -24.03 11.70
N SER A 13 3.92 -23.16 12.71
CA SER A 13 2.88 -22.18 13.08
C SER A 13 3.06 -20.78 12.51
N ILE A 14 4.07 -20.53 11.66
CA ILE A 14 4.19 -19.26 10.94
C ILE A 14 3.86 -19.50 9.47
N PHE A 15 2.60 -19.85 9.20
CA PHE A 15 2.08 -19.67 7.84
C PHE A 15 1.92 -18.16 7.65
N THR A 16 2.98 -17.48 7.21
CA THR A 16 2.83 -16.17 6.57
C THR A 16 2.12 -16.41 5.25
N PHE A 17 0.82 -16.15 5.22
CA PHE A 17 0.06 -16.19 3.98
C PHE A 17 0.48 -14.97 3.14
N ALA A 18 0.99 -15.25 1.95
CA ALA A 18 1.26 -14.24 0.94
C ALA A 18 0.06 -14.19 0.00
N GLU A 19 -0.42 -12.99 -0.29
CA GLU A 19 -1.41 -12.73 -1.34
C GLU A 19 -0.66 -12.22 -2.57
N ILE A 20 -0.75 -12.94 -3.69
CA ILE A 20 -0.07 -12.57 -4.94
C ILE A 20 -1.11 -11.94 -5.87
N TYR A 21 -0.76 -10.83 -6.49
CA TYR A 21 -1.60 -10.07 -7.38
C TYR A 21 -0.95 -9.91 -8.74
N SER A 22 -1.75 -9.99 -9.80
CA SER A 22 -1.37 -9.59 -11.15
C SER A 22 -1.78 -8.14 -11.39
N ILE A 23 -0.92 -7.36 -12.05
CA ILE A 23 -1.18 -5.96 -12.42
C ILE A 23 -1.30 -5.91 -13.94
N LYS A 24 -2.41 -5.38 -14.46
CA LYS A 24 -2.71 -5.36 -15.90
C LYS A 24 -3.14 -3.98 -16.37
N ILE A 25 -2.93 -3.68 -17.65
CA ILE A 25 -3.64 -2.62 -18.38
C ILE A 25 -4.45 -3.29 -19.49
N GLY A 26 -5.79 -3.19 -19.39
CA GLY A 26 -6.67 -4.04 -20.18
C GLY A 26 -6.32 -5.51 -19.97
N ASP A 27 -6.09 -6.26 -21.05
CA ASP A 27 -5.71 -7.68 -20.97
C ASP A 27 -4.18 -7.91 -20.88
N THR A 28 -3.38 -6.84 -20.89
CA THR A 28 -1.91 -6.96 -20.91
C THR A 28 -1.36 -7.01 -19.50
N LEU A 29 -0.65 -8.09 -19.16
CA LEU A 29 0.10 -8.19 -17.92
C LEU A 29 1.26 -7.20 -17.92
N LEU A 30 1.33 -6.36 -16.90
CA LEU A 30 2.42 -5.41 -16.67
C LEU A 30 3.35 -5.82 -15.54
N GLY A 31 2.83 -6.56 -14.57
CA GLY A 31 3.58 -6.78 -13.35
C GLY A 31 2.86 -7.65 -12.34
N THR A 32 3.50 -7.78 -11.18
CA THR A 32 2.95 -8.50 -10.04
C THR A 32 3.16 -7.71 -8.76
N SER A 33 2.33 -8.01 -7.76
CA SER A 33 2.50 -7.47 -6.43
C SER A 33 2.24 -8.55 -5.40
N VAL A 34 3.13 -8.71 -4.44
CA VAL A 34 3.01 -9.69 -3.36
C VAL A 34 2.81 -8.96 -2.05
N LEU A 35 1.69 -9.23 -1.39
CA LEU A 35 1.34 -8.69 -0.08
C LEU A 35 1.61 -9.76 0.98
N PHE A 36 2.39 -9.42 2.00
CA PHE A 36 2.55 -10.25 3.19
C PHE A 36 2.02 -9.52 4.41
N GLU A 37 1.31 -10.26 5.24
CA GLU A 37 0.76 -9.77 6.50
C GLU A 37 1.38 -10.54 7.68
N ASN A 38 1.84 -9.78 8.68
CA ASN A 38 2.30 -10.31 9.95
C ASN A 38 1.86 -9.39 11.09
N ASN A 39 0.71 -9.72 11.69
CA ASN A 39 0.05 -8.92 12.72
C ASN A 39 -0.25 -7.49 12.21
N ASN A 40 0.43 -6.49 12.75
CA ASN A 40 0.28 -5.10 12.35
C ASN A 40 1.31 -4.64 11.31
N ILE A 41 2.17 -5.55 10.82
CA ILE A 41 3.19 -5.26 9.82
C ILE A 41 2.74 -5.83 8.49
N PHE A 42 2.68 -4.97 7.49
CA PHE A 42 2.34 -5.33 6.12
C PHE A 42 3.51 -4.99 5.22
N THR A 43 3.96 -5.94 4.42
CA THR A 43 4.96 -5.69 3.39
C THR A 43 4.36 -5.92 2.01
N THR A 44 4.74 -5.09 1.05
CA THR A 44 4.31 -5.25 -0.33
C THR A 44 5.52 -5.13 -1.24
N LYS A 45 5.74 -6.13 -2.07
CA LYS A 45 6.75 -6.12 -3.13
C LYS A 45 6.06 -6.10 -4.48
N THR A 46 6.27 -5.03 -5.25
CA THR A 46 5.65 -4.81 -6.55
C THR A 46 6.73 -4.76 -7.62
N GLU A 47 6.52 -5.47 -8.73
CA GLU A 47 7.41 -5.48 -9.89
C GLU A 47 6.57 -5.15 -11.13
N ILE A 48 6.96 -4.12 -11.88
CA ILE A 48 6.26 -3.66 -13.09
C ILE A 48 7.28 -3.46 -14.21
N ASP A 49 6.99 -4.00 -15.40
CA ASP A 49 7.84 -3.87 -16.58
C ASP A 49 7.20 -2.91 -17.61
N TYR A 50 7.83 -1.75 -17.79
CA TYR A 50 7.47 -0.77 -18.82
C TYR A 50 8.55 -0.68 -19.93
N GLY A 51 9.31 -1.76 -20.15
CA GLY A 51 10.54 -1.78 -20.95
C GLY A 51 11.81 -1.57 -20.11
N VAL A 52 11.65 -1.21 -18.83
CA VAL A 52 12.62 -1.31 -17.75
C VAL A 52 11.88 -1.84 -16.52
N LEU A 53 12.57 -2.60 -15.66
CA LEU A 53 11.98 -3.21 -14.48
C LEU A 53 11.93 -2.21 -13.33
N TYR A 54 10.73 -1.79 -12.96
CA TYR A 54 10.47 -1.03 -11.75
C TYR A 54 10.14 -1.97 -10.61
N THR A 55 10.93 -1.94 -9.54
CA THR A 55 10.64 -2.67 -8.29
C THR A 55 10.35 -1.67 -7.19
N ILE A 56 9.27 -1.93 -6.46
CA ILE A 56 8.89 -1.16 -5.29
C ILE A 56 8.68 -2.10 -4.11
N ASP A 57 9.45 -1.87 -3.06
CA ASP A 57 9.37 -2.63 -1.81
C ASP A 57 8.88 -1.71 -0.70
N SER A 58 7.74 -2.03 -0.11
CA SER A 58 7.16 -1.24 0.98
C SER A 58 6.95 -2.07 2.24
N THR A 59 7.05 -1.41 3.37
CA THR A 59 6.73 -1.93 4.70
C THR A 59 5.94 -0.88 5.45
N THR A 60 4.79 -1.26 5.97
CA THR A 60 3.96 -0.42 6.83
C THR A 60 3.75 -1.13 8.17
N VAL A 61 4.07 -0.44 9.25
CA VAL A 61 3.64 -0.80 10.60
C VAL A 61 2.41 0.02 10.91
N PHE A 62 1.31 -0.64 11.23
CA PHE A 62 0.06 0.01 11.61
C PHE A 62 -0.10 0.08 13.13
N ASN A 63 -0.69 1.17 13.60
CA ASN A 63 -1.33 1.25 14.90
C ASN A 63 -2.83 1.40 14.65
N GLU A 64 -3.60 0.37 15.01
CA GLU A 64 -4.99 0.22 14.57
C GLU A 64 -5.07 0.38 13.03
N ASN A 65 -5.92 1.26 12.50
CA ASN A 65 -6.09 1.46 11.06
C ASN A 65 -5.14 2.50 10.44
N LEU A 66 -4.31 3.17 11.25
CA LEU A 66 -3.42 4.24 10.82
C LEU A 66 -1.98 3.74 10.72
N PHE A 67 -1.21 4.26 9.78
CA PHE A 67 0.22 3.95 9.73
C PHE A 67 0.93 4.60 10.92
N GLU A 68 1.86 3.88 11.55
CA GLU A 68 2.78 4.43 12.54
C GLU A 68 4.14 4.66 11.88
N ASN A 69 4.61 3.65 11.13
CA ASN A 69 5.83 3.71 10.34
C ASN A 69 5.55 3.21 8.92
N TYR A 70 6.12 3.89 7.94
CA TYR A 70 6.00 3.56 6.53
C TYR A 70 7.36 3.70 5.88
N THR A 71 7.80 2.68 5.16
CA THR A 71 8.98 2.76 4.30
C THR A 71 8.61 2.23 2.94
N VAL A 72 9.01 2.93 1.89
CA VAL A 72 8.90 2.45 0.51
C VAL A 72 10.19 2.77 -0.23
N SER A 73 10.77 1.76 -0.88
CA SER A 73 12.01 1.88 -1.65
C SER A 73 11.74 1.62 -3.12
N PHE A 74 12.40 2.41 -3.98
CA PHE A 74 12.22 2.38 -5.42
C PHE A 74 13.52 1.96 -6.11
N THR A 75 13.42 0.97 -6.98
CA THR A 75 14.53 0.42 -7.76
C THR A 75 14.15 0.38 -9.24
N VAL A 76 15.10 0.70 -10.12
CA VAL A 76 14.94 0.61 -11.58
C VAL A 76 16.08 -0.24 -12.13
N ASP A 77 15.76 -1.32 -12.84
CA ASP A 77 16.72 -2.31 -13.35
C ASP A 77 17.74 -2.77 -12.28
N GLY A 78 17.24 -3.03 -11.06
CA GLY A 78 18.06 -3.44 -9.92
C GLY A 78 18.87 -2.31 -9.26
N SER A 79 18.84 -1.08 -9.81
CA SER A 79 19.53 0.08 -9.25
C SER A 79 18.62 0.89 -8.33
N TYR A 80 19.04 1.09 -7.09
CA TYR A 80 18.31 1.90 -6.11
C TYR A 80 18.21 3.36 -6.58
N THR A 81 16.99 3.90 -6.53
CA THR A 81 16.70 5.28 -6.96
C THR A 81 16.32 6.20 -5.81
N GLY A 82 15.72 5.65 -4.75
CA GLY A 82 15.36 6.40 -3.56
C GLY A 82 14.39 5.65 -2.66
N GLN A 83 14.06 6.25 -1.53
CA GLN A 83 13.04 5.74 -0.61
C GLN A 83 12.26 6.89 0.02
N ILE A 84 11.01 6.62 0.41
CA ILE A 84 10.23 7.48 1.30
C ILE A 84 10.10 6.78 2.64
N VAL A 85 10.44 7.51 3.71
CA VAL A 85 10.23 7.09 5.10
C VAL A 85 9.20 8.01 5.73
N GLY A 86 8.11 7.43 6.24
CA GLY A 86 7.02 8.09 6.91
C GLY A 86 6.92 7.66 8.37
N ASN A 87 6.67 8.61 9.27
CA ASN A 87 6.28 8.34 10.64
C ASN A 87 5.07 9.18 11.03
N TYR A 88 4.16 8.63 11.81
CA TYR A 88 2.94 9.31 12.22
C TYR A 88 2.54 8.98 13.65
N ASP A 89 2.33 10.04 14.45
CA ASP A 89 1.96 9.97 15.87
C ASP A 89 0.45 10.10 16.11
N GLY A 90 -0.36 10.08 15.05
CA GLY A 90 -1.81 10.33 15.08
C GLY A 90 -2.21 11.82 14.97
N LYS A 91 -1.25 12.74 14.91
CA LYS A 91 -1.48 14.19 14.74
C LYS A 91 -0.59 14.83 13.69
N VAL A 92 0.68 14.45 13.64
CA VAL A 92 1.69 14.99 12.74
C VAL A 92 2.34 13.84 11.98
N ALA A 93 2.16 13.83 10.67
CA ALA A 93 2.85 12.89 9.78
C ALA A 93 4.12 13.56 9.24
N ASN A 94 5.25 12.89 9.39
CA ASN A 94 6.54 13.32 8.86
C ASN A 94 6.97 12.36 7.76
N PHE A 95 7.31 12.88 6.60
CA PHE A 95 7.82 12.13 5.46
C PHE A 95 9.20 12.63 5.09
N VAL A 96 10.12 11.72 4.82
CA VAL A 96 11.46 11.99 4.30
C VAL A 96 11.60 11.27 2.98
N PHE A 97 11.99 11.96 1.92
CA PHE A 97 12.40 11.36 0.66
C PHE A 97 13.92 11.41 0.55
N GLU A 98 14.54 10.23 0.44
CA GLU A 98 15.98 10.05 0.40
C GLU A 98 16.39 9.48 -0.95
N THR A 99 17.36 10.12 -1.60
CA THR A 99 18.05 9.59 -2.78
C THR A 99 19.53 9.40 -2.43
N LEU A 100 20.32 8.91 -3.39
CA LEU A 100 21.78 8.83 -3.21
C LEU A 100 22.46 10.18 -2.97
N GLN A 101 21.80 11.30 -3.30
CA GLN A 101 22.41 12.64 -3.35
C GLN A 101 21.73 13.67 -2.45
N SER A 102 20.48 13.43 -2.06
CA SER A 102 19.66 14.43 -1.39
C SER A 102 18.66 13.80 -0.44
N SER A 103 18.28 14.54 0.60
CA SER A 103 17.18 14.21 1.49
C SER A 103 16.25 15.42 1.62
N TYR A 104 14.95 15.20 1.50
CA TYR A 104 13.91 16.22 1.63
C TYR A 104 12.91 15.78 2.68
N THR A 105 12.53 16.69 3.58
CA THR A 105 11.56 16.43 4.64
C THR A 105 10.30 17.23 4.41
N TYR A 106 9.15 16.60 4.68
CA TYR A 106 7.84 17.23 4.64
C TYR A 106 7.03 16.83 5.88
N SER A 107 6.42 17.80 6.56
CA SER A 107 5.58 17.57 7.74
C SER A 107 4.14 18.01 7.48
N LEU A 108 3.19 17.18 7.89
CA LEU A 108 1.76 17.41 7.76
C LEU A 108 1.13 17.39 9.15
N ASN A 109 0.57 18.52 9.58
CA ASN A 109 -0.23 18.59 10.80
C ASN A 109 -1.69 18.25 10.46
N SER A 110 -2.00 16.95 10.41
CA SER A 110 -3.34 16.45 10.15
C SER A 110 -3.57 15.14 10.87
N ARG A 111 -4.77 15.00 11.44
CA ARG A 111 -5.26 13.77 12.06
C ARG A 111 -5.84 12.82 11.02
N ASP A 112 -5.99 11.56 11.41
CA ASP A 112 -6.63 10.46 10.68
C ASP A 112 -6.19 10.34 9.21
N LEU A 113 -4.87 10.48 8.97
CA LEU A 113 -4.27 10.38 7.65
C LEU A 113 -4.08 8.92 7.23
N ILE A 114 -4.61 8.58 6.07
CA ILE A 114 -4.42 7.29 5.40
C ILE A 114 -3.52 7.50 4.18
N ILE A 115 -2.53 6.62 3.98
CA ILE A 115 -1.70 6.66 2.78
C ILE A 115 -2.50 6.07 1.61
N LEU A 116 -2.58 6.83 0.52
CA LEU A 116 -3.08 6.37 -0.77
C LEU A 116 -1.98 6.64 -1.80
N ASP A 117 -1.32 5.60 -2.30
CA ASP A 117 -0.23 5.75 -3.24
C ASP A 117 -0.49 5.02 -4.55
N ASN A 118 -0.44 5.72 -5.68
CA ASN A 118 -0.96 5.29 -6.99
C ASN A 118 -0.39 3.96 -7.51
N ASN A 119 0.68 3.45 -6.92
CA ASN A 119 1.35 2.24 -7.37
C ASN A 119 1.45 1.16 -6.25
N PHE A 120 1.03 1.44 -4.99
CA PHE A 120 1.41 0.59 -3.82
C PHE A 120 0.35 0.51 -2.70
N VAL A 121 -0.93 0.77 -2.99
CA VAL A 121 -1.94 0.89 -1.93
C VAL A 121 -2.38 -0.45 -1.30
N LEU A 122 -1.88 -1.63 -1.69
CA LEU A 122 -2.46 -2.90 -1.25
C LEU A 122 -2.60 -3.02 0.28
N SER A 123 -1.52 -2.74 1.02
CA SER A 123 -1.53 -2.75 2.49
C SER A 123 -2.52 -1.74 3.07
N HIS A 124 -2.50 -0.50 2.59
CA HIS A 124 -3.33 0.59 3.10
C HIS A 124 -4.81 0.44 2.70
N LEU A 125 -5.12 -0.10 1.50
CA LEU A 125 -6.48 -0.45 1.10
C LEU A 125 -6.98 -1.60 1.94
N LYS A 126 -6.21 -2.68 2.09
CA LYS A 126 -6.63 -3.82 2.92
C LYS A 126 -6.96 -3.35 4.34
N ARG A 127 -6.09 -2.51 4.91
CA ARG A 127 -6.32 -1.94 6.24
C ARG A 127 -7.55 -1.02 6.30
N LEU A 128 -7.76 -0.18 5.30
CA LEU A 128 -8.95 0.66 5.20
C LEU A 128 -10.23 -0.18 5.09
N LEU A 129 -10.20 -1.33 4.40
CA LEU A 129 -11.36 -2.19 4.20
C LEU A 129 -11.69 -3.05 5.43
N GLU A 130 -10.69 -3.37 6.25
CA GLU A 130 -10.88 -3.98 7.58
C GLU A 130 -11.51 -3.00 8.58
N PHE A 131 -11.18 -1.70 8.46
CA PHE A 131 -11.67 -0.62 9.32
C PHE A 131 -12.32 0.50 8.48
N PRO A 132 -13.46 0.21 7.81
CA PRO A 132 -14.02 1.11 6.82
C PRO A 132 -14.55 2.39 7.47
N ALA A 133 -14.05 3.53 6.98
CA ALA A 133 -14.54 4.86 7.31
C ALA A 133 -15.18 5.49 6.06
N PRO A 134 -16.41 6.05 6.15
CA PRO A 134 -17.07 6.63 4.98
C PRO A 134 -16.38 7.90 4.46
N TYR A 135 -15.68 8.62 5.34
CA TYR A 135 -14.91 9.82 5.04
C TYR A 135 -13.61 9.77 5.82
N PHE A 136 -12.50 10.09 5.17
CA PHE A 136 -11.17 10.10 5.77
C PHE A 136 -10.25 11.03 5.00
N LYS A 137 -9.15 11.43 5.65
CA LYS A 137 -8.10 12.21 4.99
C LYS A 137 -7.07 11.28 4.40
N VAL A 138 -6.63 11.60 3.20
CA VAL A 138 -5.58 10.85 2.51
C VAL A 138 -4.34 11.68 2.31
N VAL A 139 -3.21 11.01 2.25
CA VAL A 139 -1.94 11.54 1.78
C VAL A 139 -1.37 10.64 0.69
N VAL A 140 -0.84 11.23 -0.37
CA VAL A 140 -0.09 10.58 -1.46
C VAL A 140 1.38 10.98 -1.29
N PRO A 141 2.21 10.21 -0.57
CA PRO A 141 3.54 10.65 -0.14
C PRO A 141 4.45 11.11 -1.29
N GLN A 142 4.43 10.40 -2.43
CA GLN A 142 5.23 10.77 -3.60
C GLN A 142 4.93 12.18 -4.13
N LEU A 143 3.67 12.63 -4.02
CA LEU A 143 3.28 13.97 -4.50
C LEU A 143 3.78 15.09 -3.60
N LEU A 144 4.11 14.81 -2.33
CA LEU A 144 4.68 15.81 -1.41
C LEU A 144 6.02 16.34 -1.93
N PHE A 145 6.81 15.47 -2.57
CA PHE A 145 8.16 15.75 -3.05
C PHE A 145 8.20 16.23 -4.51
N ASN A 146 7.04 16.43 -5.13
CA ASN A 146 6.93 17.08 -6.44
C ASN A 146 6.37 18.49 -6.24
N PRO A 147 7.20 19.56 -6.36
CA PRO A 147 6.77 20.94 -6.09
C PRO A 147 5.57 21.39 -6.92
N SER A 148 5.40 20.85 -8.13
CA SER A 148 4.25 21.15 -8.99
C SER A 148 2.96 20.43 -8.58
N LYS A 149 3.06 19.42 -7.71
CA LYS A 149 1.96 18.53 -7.33
C LYS A 149 1.68 18.47 -5.82
N THR A 150 2.42 19.20 -4.97
CA THR A 150 2.22 19.18 -3.51
C THR A 150 0.78 19.54 -3.11
N GLY A 151 0.14 20.49 -3.80
CA GLY A 151 -1.27 20.83 -3.58
C GLY A 151 -2.27 19.71 -3.87
N TYR A 152 -1.81 18.61 -4.48
CA TYR A 152 -2.58 17.39 -4.77
C TYR A 152 -2.26 16.23 -3.82
N ALA A 153 -1.24 16.38 -2.98
CA ALA A 153 -0.73 15.31 -2.14
C ALA A 153 -1.64 14.98 -0.95
N VAL A 154 -2.55 15.88 -0.55
CA VAL A 154 -3.45 15.68 0.60
C VAL A 154 -4.87 16.07 0.24
N GLY A 155 -5.87 15.36 0.77
CA GLY A 155 -7.26 15.80 0.69
C GLY A 155 -8.22 14.84 1.36
N GLU A 156 -9.51 15.05 1.13
CA GLU A 156 -10.56 14.18 1.65
C GLU A 156 -10.97 13.15 0.60
N ALA A 157 -11.15 11.91 1.06
CA ALA A 157 -11.66 10.81 0.25
C ALA A 157 -12.92 10.25 0.88
N THR A 158 -13.74 9.62 0.05
CA THR A 158 -14.96 8.92 0.50
C THR A 158 -14.89 7.45 0.14
N LEU A 159 -15.43 6.59 1.00
CA LEU A 159 -15.55 5.15 0.74
C LEU A 159 -17.01 4.73 0.88
N LYS A 160 -17.55 4.12 -0.17
CA LYS A 160 -18.93 3.58 -0.20
C LYS A 160 -18.88 2.08 -0.42
N LYS A 161 -19.76 1.33 0.23
CA LYS A 161 -19.88 -0.13 0.03
C LYS A 161 -21.20 -0.46 -0.68
N LYS A 162 -21.13 -1.34 -1.68
CA LYS A 162 -22.28 -1.89 -2.41
C LYS A 162 -22.05 -3.39 -2.63
N GLY A 163 -22.70 -4.23 -1.80
CA GLY A 163 -22.42 -5.68 -1.79
C GLY A 163 -20.98 -5.94 -1.36
N ASP A 164 -20.26 -6.73 -2.16
CA ASP A 164 -18.84 -7.06 -1.94
C ASP A 164 -17.87 -6.03 -2.58
N THR A 165 -18.40 -4.95 -3.15
CA THR A 165 -17.58 -3.91 -3.81
C THR A 165 -17.56 -2.64 -2.96
N PHE A 166 -16.36 -2.13 -2.74
CA PHE A 166 -16.10 -0.80 -2.21
C PHE A 166 -15.75 0.16 -3.34
N GLU A 167 -16.20 1.41 -3.22
CA GLU A 167 -15.91 2.50 -4.14
C GLU A 167 -15.23 3.61 -3.36
N LEU A 168 -13.93 3.79 -3.59
CA LEU A 168 -13.13 4.89 -3.06
C LEU A 168 -13.13 6.02 -4.08
N VAL A 169 -13.43 7.24 -3.61
CA VAL A 169 -13.42 8.45 -4.44
C VAL A 169 -12.48 9.48 -3.83
N PHE A 170 -11.54 9.97 -4.64
CA PHE A 170 -10.60 11.03 -4.27
C PHE A 170 -10.38 11.95 -5.48
N ARG A 171 -10.63 13.26 -5.34
CA ARG A 171 -10.39 14.28 -6.39
C ARG A 171 -10.94 13.92 -7.78
N ASN A 172 -12.18 13.43 -7.82
CA ASN A 172 -12.91 12.94 -9.01
C ASN A 172 -12.41 11.62 -9.59
N GLU A 173 -11.31 11.07 -9.08
CA GLU A 173 -10.89 9.72 -9.41
C GLU A 173 -11.67 8.71 -8.58
N ARG A 174 -11.93 7.55 -9.18
CA ARG A 174 -12.68 6.46 -8.57
C ARG A 174 -11.88 5.18 -8.66
N ILE A 175 -11.69 4.54 -7.52
CA ILE A 175 -11.12 3.19 -7.41
C ILE A 175 -12.24 2.27 -6.95
N ARG A 176 -12.46 1.17 -7.67
CA ARG A 176 -13.38 0.11 -7.23
C ARG A 176 -12.58 -1.05 -6.68
N ILE A 177 -13.01 -1.59 -5.56
CA ILE A 177 -12.30 -2.65 -4.85
C ILE A 177 -13.28 -3.76 -4.52
N LYS A 178 -13.12 -4.92 -5.13
CA LYS A 178 -13.88 -6.12 -4.78
C LYS A 178 -13.19 -6.79 -3.58
N TYR A 179 -13.90 -6.89 -2.48
CA TYR A 179 -13.35 -7.36 -1.21
C TYR A 179 -14.28 -8.38 -0.56
N LYS A 180 -13.75 -9.57 -0.28
CA LYS A 180 -14.52 -10.68 0.27
C LYS A 180 -13.64 -11.50 1.21
N GLU A 181 -14.22 -11.92 2.34
CA GLU A 181 -13.56 -12.84 3.29
C GLU A 181 -12.15 -12.41 3.72
N GLY A 182 -11.94 -11.11 3.96
CA GLY A 182 -10.63 -10.59 4.39
C GLY A 182 -9.64 -10.29 3.25
N LYS A 183 -10.01 -10.57 2.00
CA LYS A 183 -9.12 -10.47 0.84
C LYS A 183 -9.61 -9.44 -0.16
N ILE A 184 -8.67 -8.68 -0.69
CA ILE A 184 -8.89 -7.93 -1.92
C ILE A 184 -8.83 -8.94 -3.06
N LEU A 185 -9.92 -9.06 -3.82
CA LEU A 185 -10.00 -9.93 -5.00
C LEU A 185 -9.57 -9.17 -6.27
N GLU A 186 -9.96 -7.90 -6.35
CA GLU A 186 -9.75 -7.07 -7.52
C GLU A 186 -9.75 -5.59 -7.14
N ILE A 187 -8.88 -4.81 -7.77
CA ILE A 187 -8.87 -3.34 -7.73
C ILE A 187 -8.92 -2.82 -9.16
N GLU A 188 -9.90 -1.97 -9.45
CA GLU A 188 -9.99 -1.20 -10.70
C GLU A 188 -9.56 0.23 -10.42
N TYR A 189 -8.47 0.66 -11.03
CA TYR A 189 -8.03 2.05 -11.03
C TYR A 189 -8.52 2.79 -12.29
N PRO A 190 -8.56 4.13 -12.27
CA PRO A 190 -8.76 4.92 -13.48
C PRO A 190 -7.74 4.56 -14.57
N GLY A 191 -8.15 4.61 -15.84
CA GLY A 191 -7.25 4.34 -16.97
C GLY A 191 -7.04 2.85 -17.32
N TYR A 192 -7.99 1.98 -16.98
CA TYR A 192 -7.99 0.54 -17.31
C TYR A 192 -6.88 -0.29 -16.64
N VAL A 193 -6.33 0.20 -15.53
CA VAL A 193 -5.39 -0.58 -14.71
C VAL A 193 -6.19 -1.46 -13.75
N THR A 194 -5.97 -2.77 -13.79
CA THR A 194 -6.55 -3.73 -12.83
C THR A 194 -5.47 -4.42 -12.01
N VAL A 195 -5.77 -4.70 -10.75
CA VAL A 195 -4.95 -5.49 -9.84
C VAL A 195 -5.78 -6.65 -9.31
N GLU A 196 -5.47 -7.88 -9.70
CA GLU A 196 -6.30 -9.06 -9.46
C GLU A 196 -5.54 -10.10 -8.65
N LEU A 197 -6.19 -10.67 -7.63
CA LEU A 197 -5.62 -11.77 -6.84
C LEU A 197 -5.39 -12.98 -7.74
N ILE A 198 -4.21 -13.59 -7.63
CA ILE A 198 -3.83 -14.84 -8.28
C ILE A 198 -4.13 -15.98 -7.30
N ASP A 199 -5.02 -16.89 -7.71
CA ASP A 199 -5.37 -18.11 -6.97
C ASP A 199 -4.26 -19.19 -7.01
#